data_AF-A0A7J7RCW4-F1
#
_entry.id   AF-A0A7J7RCW4-F1
#
_cell.length_a   1.000
_cell.length_b   1.000
_cell.length_c   1.000
_cell.angle_alpha   90.00
_cell.angle_beta   90.00
_cell.angle_gamma   90.00
#
_symmetry.space_group_name_H-M   'P 1'
#
loop_
_entity.id
_entity.type
_entity.pdbx_description
1 polymer ?
#
loop_
_entity_poly.entity_id
_entity_poly.type
_entity_poly.pdbx_seq_one_letter_code
_entity_poly.pdbx_strand_id
1 'polypeptide(L)' 'MRSCRGEHRCPPSRQEGDTALHEAVRHGHYRAMKMLLLYGAQLGVRNQASATPVQLARDWQRAIREALQAYQGHPRSRC' A
#
# COMPACT_ATOMS: atom_id res chain seq x y z
N MET A 1 -3.37 -42.44 -14.25
CA MET A 1 -3.65 -42.22 -12.82
C MET A 1 -2.84 -41.03 -12.34
N ARG A 2 -3.52 -40.09 -11.66
CA ARG A 2 -3.04 -38.91 -10.91
C ARG A 2 -2.44 -37.76 -11.73
N SER A 3 -3.31 -36.78 -11.94
CA SER A 3 -3.03 -35.40 -12.33
C SER A 3 -2.14 -34.73 -11.26
N CYS A 4 -0.88 -34.50 -11.59
CA CYS A 4 0.01 -33.70 -10.74
C CYS A 4 -0.13 -32.22 -11.15
N ARG A 5 -1.27 -31.59 -10.83
CA ARG A 5 -1.29 -30.13 -10.70
C ARG A 5 -0.49 -29.80 -9.44
N GLY A 6 0.82 -29.65 -9.61
CA GLY A 6 1.70 -29.06 -8.62
C GLY A 6 1.43 -27.56 -8.51
N GLU A 7 0.22 -27.17 -8.14
CA GLU A 7 -0.04 -25.86 -7.57
C GLU A 7 0.59 -25.88 -6.18
N HIS A 8 1.91 -25.73 -6.12
CA HIS A 8 2.58 -25.26 -4.91
C HIS A 8 2.13 -23.82 -4.69
N ARG A 9 0.91 -23.69 -4.19
CA ARG A 9 0.43 -22.47 -3.57
C ARG A 9 1.20 -22.37 -2.25
N CYS A 10 2.42 -21.83 -2.34
CA CYS A 10 3.08 -21.28 -1.17
C CYS A 10 2.04 -20.38 -0.48
N PRO A 11 1.78 -20.57 0.83
CA PRO A 11 0.82 -19.73 1.52
C PRO A 11 1.25 -18.28 1.29
N PRO A 12 0.34 -17.38 0.87
CA PRO A 12 0.67 -15.99 0.65
C PRO A 12 1.13 -15.39 1.98
N SER A 13 2.44 -15.36 2.18
CA SER A 13 3.07 -15.15 3.48
C SER A 13 3.19 -13.67 3.89
N ARG A 14 2.34 -12.80 3.35
CA ARG A 14 2.06 -11.44 3.82
C ARG A 14 1.03 -10.86 2.87
N GLN A 15 -0.22 -10.78 3.33
CA GLN A 15 -1.22 -9.79 2.87
C GLN A 15 -1.24 -9.58 1.35
N GLU A 16 -1.93 -10.49 0.67
CA GLU A 16 -2.08 -10.44 -0.80
C GLU A 16 -2.51 -9.04 -1.25
N GLY A 17 -1.79 -8.48 -2.23
CA GLY A 17 -2.11 -7.17 -2.83
C GLY A 17 -1.59 -5.93 -2.12
N ASP A 18 -0.79 -6.04 -1.07
CA ASP A 18 -0.09 -4.87 -0.54
C ASP A 18 1.01 -4.39 -1.49
N THR A 19 0.89 -3.14 -1.94
CA THR A 19 1.97 -2.42 -2.65
C THR A 19 3.13 -2.13 -1.70
N ALA A 20 4.35 -1.94 -2.23
CA ALA A 20 5.52 -1.49 -1.46
C ALA A 20 5.24 -0.27 -0.56
N LEU A 21 4.34 0.61 -0.99
CA LEU A 21 3.89 1.76 -0.20
C LEU A 21 3.03 1.39 1.01
N HIS A 22 2.17 0.37 0.92
CA HIS A 22 1.37 -0.12 2.06
C HIS A 22 2.29 -0.60 3.18
N GLU A 23 3.34 -1.36 2.84
CA GLU A 23 4.32 -1.84 3.81
C GLU A 23 5.12 -0.69 4.42
N ALA A 24 5.56 0.27 3.61
CA ALA A 24 6.27 1.45 4.10
C ALA A 24 5.45 2.25 5.13
N VAL A 25 4.15 2.38 4.91
CA VAL A 25 3.24 3.06 5.84
C VAL A 25 2.99 2.22 7.10
N ARG A 26 2.72 0.93 6.93
CA ARG A 26 2.48 -0.02 8.03
C ARG A 26 3.65 -0.04 9.02
N HIS A 27 4.88 0.00 8.51
CA HIS A 27 6.10 0.02 9.31
C HIS A 27 6.55 1.41 9.76
N GLY A 28 5.89 2.48 9.29
CA GLY A 28 6.27 3.86 9.63
C GLY A 28 7.58 4.31 8.98
N HIS A 29 7.99 3.68 7.89
CA HIS A 29 9.21 4.00 7.16
C HIS A 29 9.01 5.23 6.28
N TYR A 30 8.99 6.41 6.90
CA TYR A 30 8.83 7.69 6.22
C TYR A 30 9.85 7.89 5.08
N ARG A 31 11.11 7.48 5.29
CA ARG A 31 12.16 7.60 4.28
C ARG A 31 11.90 6.70 3.07
N ALA A 32 11.46 5.47 3.31
CA ALA A 32 11.06 4.54 2.23
C ALA A 32 9.82 5.06 1.49
N MET A 33 8.81 5.53 2.21
CA MET A 33 7.62 6.17 1.64
C MET A 33 8.00 7.34 0.73
N LYS A 34 8.89 8.23 1.18
CA LYS A 34 9.34 9.40 0.41
C LYS A 34 10.07 9.00 -0.86
N MET A 35 10.92 7.97 -0.80
CA MET A 35 11.57 7.42 -2.01
C MET A 35 10.53 6.84 -2.97
N LEU A 36 9.59 6.02 -2.47
CA LEU A 36 8.53 5.43 -3.30
C LEU A 36 7.68 6.51 -4.00
N LEU A 37 7.32 7.56 -3.26
CA LEU A 37 6.64 8.74 -3.81
C LEU A 37 7.46 9.44 -4.90
N LEU A 38 8.78 9.60 -4.69
CA LEU A 38 9.68 10.18 -5.68
C LEU A 38 9.74 9.34 -6.97
N TYR A 39 9.67 8.02 -6.84
CA TYR A 39 9.58 7.08 -7.96
C TYR A 39 8.19 7.02 -8.62
N GLY A 40 7.23 7.84 -8.19
CA GLY A 40 5.88 7.87 -8.77
C GLY A 40 4.97 6.75 -8.29
N ALA A 41 5.19 6.24 -7.07
CA ALA A 41 4.31 5.22 -6.49
C ALA A 41 2.86 5.72 -6.41
N GLN A 42 1.94 4.87 -6.86
CA GLN A 42 0.52 5.17 -6.85
C GLN A 42 -0.05 5.09 -5.43
N LEU A 43 -0.55 6.22 -4.94
CA LEU A 43 -1.14 6.37 -3.60
C LEU A 43 -2.60 5.93 -3.51
N GLY A 44 -3.25 5.77 -4.67
CA GLY A 44 -4.65 5.38 -4.79
C GLY A 44 -4.86 3.88 -4.95
N VAL A 45 -3.79 3.08 -4.94
CA VAL A 45 -3.90 1.62 -5.05
C VAL A 45 -4.52 1.09 -3.76
N ARG A 46 -5.52 0.23 -3.91
CA ARG A 46 -6.14 -0.49 -2.82
C ARG A 46 -5.58 -1.90 -2.80
N ASN A 47 -5.26 -2.40 -1.62
CA ASN A 47 -4.86 -3.79 -1.45
C ASN A 47 -6.07 -4.74 -1.55
N GLN A 48 -5.87 -6.07 -1.40
CA GLN A 48 -6.99 -7.03 -1.42
C GLN A 48 -7.98 -6.80 -0.27
N ALA A 49 -7.56 -6.16 0.82
CA ALA A 49 -8.45 -5.72 1.89
C ALA A 49 -9.20 -4.42 1.57
N SER A 50 -9.12 -3.92 0.33
CA SER A 50 -9.69 -2.65 -0.16
C SER A 50 -9.21 -1.39 0.57
N ALA A 51 -8.15 -1.54 1.38
CA ALA A 51 -7.55 -0.47 2.15
C ALA A 51 -6.57 0.33 1.28
N THR A 52 -6.58 1.64 1.47
CA THR A 52 -5.58 2.55 0.89
C THR A 52 -4.38 2.66 1.83
N PRO A 53 -3.19 3.05 1.34
CA PRO A 53 -2.02 3.26 2.19
C PRO A 53 -2.29 4.31 3.29
N VAL A 54 -3.15 5.30 3.04
CA VAL A 54 -3.58 6.28 4.06
C VAL A 54 -4.35 5.61 5.21
N GLN A 55 -5.21 4.64 4.91
CA GLN A 55 -6.00 3.92 5.92
C GLN A 55 -5.14 2.96 6.75
N LEU A 56 -3.97 2.56 6.25
CA LEU A 56 -3.00 1.79 7.03
C LEU A 56 -2.14 2.66 7.96
N ALA A 57 -2.12 3.98 7.75
CA ALA A 57 -1.36 4.88 8.61
C ALA A 57 -2.01 4.92 10.01
N ARG A 58 -1.21 4.64 11.04
CA ARG A 58 -1.66 4.74 12.43
C ARG A 58 -1.73 6.19 12.89
N ASP A 59 -2.47 6.47 13.95
CA ASP A 59 -2.69 7.83 14.47
C ASP A 59 -1.40 8.56 14.86
N TRP A 60 -0.40 7.83 15.38
CA TRP A 60 0.92 8.36 15.73
C TRP A 60 1.81 8.64 14.51
N GLN A 61 1.46 8.12 13.33
CA GLN A 61 2.19 8.32 12.08
C GLN A 61 1.66 9.56 11.32
N ARG A 62 1.45 10.65 12.05
CA ARG A 62 0.81 11.87 11.52
C ARG A 62 1.54 12.41 10.30
N ALA A 63 2.88 12.44 10.31
CA ALA A 63 3.69 12.92 9.19
C ALA A 63 3.52 12.08 7.90
N ILE A 64 3.36 10.76 8.04
CA ILE A 64 3.10 9.86 6.89
C ILE A 64 1.70 10.12 6.37
N ARG A 65 0.71 10.18 7.28
CA ARG A 65 -0.69 10.45 6.91
C ARG A 65 -0.86 11.79 6.22
N GLU A 66 -0.24 12.84 6.76
CA GLU A 66 -0.22 14.20 6.19
C GLU A 66 0.44 14.21 4.81
N ALA A 67 1.59 13.55 4.64
CA ALA A 67 2.24 13.47 3.34
C ALA A 67 1.32 12.82 2.30
N LEU A 68 0.73 11.66 2.63
CA LEU A 68 -0.18 10.96 1.72
C LEU A 68 -1.45 11.78 1.43
N GLN A 69 -2.03 12.45 2.43
CA GLN A 69 -3.17 13.36 2.25
C GLN A 69 -2.83 14.56 1.38
N ALA A 70 -1.64 15.15 1.52
CA ALA A 70 -1.20 16.27 0.69
C ALA A 70 -1.14 15.88 -0.80
N TYR A 71 -0.72 14.64 -1.09
CA TYR A 71 -0.74 14.13 -2.47
C TYR A 71 -2.14 13.70 -2.95
N GLN A 72 -3.03 13.21 -2.09
CA GLN A 72 -4.42 12.87 -2.44
C GLN A 72 -5.35 14.09 -2.52
N GLY A 73 -4.99 15.18 -1.83
CA GLY A 73 -5.74 16.44 -1.74
C GLY A 73 -5.72 17.29 -3.00
N HIS A 74 -5.27 16.76 -4.14
CA HIS A 74 -5.81 17.16 -5.43
C HIS A 74 -7.06 16.32 -5.68
N PRO A 75 -8.25 16.77 -5.23
CA PRO A 75 -9.46 16.25 -5.80
C PRO A 75 -9.34 16.54 -7.29
N ARG A 76 -9.08 15.52 -8.09
CA ARG A 76 -9.78 15.45 -9.37
C ARG A 76 -11.22 15.33 -8.97
N SER A 77 -11.80 16.50 -8.69
CA SER A 77 -13.20 16.81 -8.68
C SER A 77 -13.87 15.77 -9.56
N ARG A 78 -14.52 14.82 -8.90
CA ARG A 78 -15.67 14.17 -9.50
C ARG A 78 -16.58 15.32 -9.90
N CYS A 79 -16.67 15.53 -11.21
CA CYS A 79 -17.69 16.35 -11.83
C CYS A 79 -19.07 15.98 -11.28
#